data_AF-A0A353R3X8-F1
#
_entry.id   AF-A0A353R3X8-F1
#
_cell.length_a   1.000
_cell.length_b   1.000
_cell.length_c   1.000
_cell.angle_alpha   90.00
_cell.angle_beta   90.00
_cell.angle_gamma   90.00
#
_symmetry.space_group_name_H-M   'P 1'
#
loop_
_entity.id
_entity.type
_entity.pdbx_description
1 polymer ?
#
loop_
_entity_poly.entity_id
_entity_poly.type
_entity_poly.pdbx_seq_one_letter_code
_entity_poly.pdbx_strand_id
1 'polypeptide(L)'
;SRAGSWDNRHRVIEFRELFRGTIDQAAVHPREVVRNAIACNAAAVIFCHNHPSGIAEPSAADEVITCQLVQALALISVRVLDHLIVGDGICVSLAERGLLPAVCPPAGETHRG
;
A
#
# COMPACT_ATOMS: atom_id res chain seq x y z
N SER A 1 -31.65 -16.19 4.54
CA SER A 1 -31.60 -15.05 3.60
C SER A 1 -32.26 -13.83 4.23
N ARG A 2 -31.48 -12.90 4.79
CA ARG A 2 -31.93 -11.53 5.11
C ARG A 2 -30.90 -10.58 4.52
N ALA A 3 -31.26 -9.96 3.41
CA ALA A 3 -30.47 -8.91 2.80
C ALA A 3 -30.64 -7.65 3.65
N GLY A 4 -29.64 -7.34 4.48
CA GLY A 4 -29.50 -6.02 5.08
C GLY A 4 -29.06 -5.05 3.99
N SER A 5 -29.75 -3.92 3.88
CA SER A 5 -29.32 -2.78 3.06
C SER A 5 -27.96 -2.31 3.57
N TRP A 6 -26.91 -2.52 2.78
CA TRP A 6 -25.59 -1.94 3.03
C TRP A 6 -25.55 -0.57 2.37
N ASP A 7 -25.71 0.44 3.21
CA ASP A 7 -25.29 1.81 2.97
C ASP A 7 -23.79 1.80 2.59
N ASN A 8 -23.48 2.08 1.32
CA ASN A 8 -22.11 2.25 0.80
C ASN A 8 -21.63 3.71 0.91
N ARG A 9 -22.09 4.46 1.92
CA ARG A 9 -21.51 5.76 2.25
C ARG A 9 -20.17 5.44 2.87
N HIS A 10 -19.16 5.59 2.02
CA HIS A 10 -17.75 5.82 2.32
C HIS A 10 -17.60 7.04 3.25
N ARG A 11 -18.25 7.00 4.41
CA ARG A 11 -17.98 7.90 5.51
C ARG A 11 -16.57 7.52 5.94
N VAL A 12 -15.62 8.44 5.83
CA VAL A 12 -14.22 8.22 6.19
C VAL A 12 -14.19 7.64 7.61
N ILE A 13 -14.08 6.31 7.70
CA ILE A 13 -13.97 5.60 8.96
C ILE A 13 -12.51 5.77 9.34
N GLU A 14 -12.23 6.78 10.17
CA GLU A 14 -10.93 7.11 10.74
C GLU A 14 -9.74 7.16 9.77
N PHE A 15 -9.16 8.35 9.59
CA PHE A 15 -7.78 8.47 9.12
C PHE A 15 -6.85 8.16 10.30
N ARG A 16 -6.61 6.88 10.58
CA ARG A 16 -5.50 6.48 11.46
C ARG A 16 -4.24 6.40 10.64
N GLU A 17 -3.25 7.22 10.99
CA GLU A 17 -1.87 7.08 10.50
C GLU A 17 -1.35 5.71 10.97
N LEU A 18 -1.49 4.70 10.11
CA LEU A 18 -1.11 3.31 10.44
C LEU A 18 0.40 3.17 10.65
N PHE A 19 1.18 4.08 10.05
CA PHE A 19 2.62 4.15 10.19
C PHE A 19 3.11 5.60 10.07
N ARG A 20 3.87 6.04 11.08
CA ARG A 20 4.84 7.13 10.97
C ARG A 20 6.20 6.51 11.21
N GLY A 21 6.73 5.89 10.17
CA GLY A 21 8.04 5.27 10.18
C GLY A 21 8.64 5.42 8.81
N THR A 22 9.86 5.94 8.75
CA THR A 22 10.73 5.75 7.58
C THR A 22 10.67 4.27 7.22
N ILE A 23 10.11 3.92 6.04
CA ILE A 23 10.37 2.58 5.47
C ILE A 23 11.86 2.58 5.17
N ASP A 24 12.64 2.18 6.16
CA ASP A 24 13.94 1.59 5.88
C ASP A 24 13.61 0.30 5.12
N GLN A 25 14.07 0.20 3.88
CA GLN A 25 13.78 -0.92 2.99
C GLN A 25 14.13 -2.30 3.60
N ALA A 26 14.88 -2.33 4.70
CA ALA A 26 15.25 -3.53 5.44
C ALA A 26 14.18 -4.09 6.40
N ALA A 27 13.09 -3.36 6.73
CA ALA A 27 12.26 -3.69 7.91
C ALA A 27 10.73 -3.83 7.71
N VAL A 28 10.20 -3.75 6.48
CA VAL A 28 8.74 -3.90 6.27
C VAL A 28 8.37 -5.36 6.04
N HIS A 29 7.75 -5.98 7.05
CA HIS A 29 7.19 -7.31 6.92
C HIS A 29 5.67 -7.26 6.70
N PRO A 30 5.14 -7.86 5.63
CA PRO A 30 3.70 -7.89 5.35
C PRO A 30 2.85 -8.37 6.54
N ARG A 31 3.36 -9.31 7.35
CA ARG A 31 2.66 -9.81 8.55
C ARG A 31 2.34 -8.70 9.56
N GLU A 32 3.25 -7.74 9.75
CA GLU A 32 3.10 -6.66 10.73
C GLU A 32 2.12 -5.61 10.20
N VAL A 33 2.18 -5.33 8.90
CA VAL A 33 1.23 -4.44 8.21
C VAL A 33 -0.18 -5.00 8.29
N VAL A 34 -0.37 -6.29 7.99
CA VAL A 34 -1.66 -6.99 8.11
C VAL A 34 -2.17 -6.95 9.55
N ARG A 35 -1.31 -7.23 10.54
CA ARG A 35 -1.70 -7.17 11.96
C ARG A 35 -2.19 -5.77 12.34
N ASN A 36 -1.50 -4.72 11.90
CA ASN A 36 -1.89 -3.34 12.20
C ASN A 36 -3.17 -2.92 11.48
N ALA A 37 -3.36 -3.33 10.22
CA ALA A 37 -4.58 -3.08 9.47
C ALA A 37 -5.81 -3.71 10.17
N ILE A 38 -5.68 -4.96 10.63
CA ILE A 38 -6.73 -5.64 11.41
C ILE A 38 -6.96 -4.92 12.75
N ALA A 39 -5.90 -4.62 13.50
CA ALA A 39 -6.01 -3.97 14.81
C ALA A 39 -6.69 -2.60 14.76
N CYS A 40 -6.60 -1.91 13.61
CA CYS A 40 -7.24 -0.61 13.39
C CYS A 40 -8.57 -0.71 12.65
N ASN A 41 -9.08 -1.91 12.35
CA ASN A 41 -10.26 -2.12 11.50
C ASN A 41 -10.18 -1.32 10.18
N ALA A 42 -9.00 -1.24 9.59
CA ALA A 42 -8.75 -0.39 8.43
C ALA A 42 -9.52 -0.90 7.21
N ALA A 43 -10.26 -0.03 6.53
CA ALA A 43 -10.86 -0.35 5.22
C ALA A 43 -9.88 -0.08 4.05
N ALA A 44 -8.87 0.74 4.29
CA ALA A 44 -7.88 1.17 3.30
C ALA A 44 -6.61 1.70 3.97
N VAL A 45 -5.49 1.71 3.24
CA VAL A 45 -4.17 2.20 3.69
C VAL A 45 -3.48 3.02 2.60
N ILE A 46 -2.60 3.93 3.01
CA ILE A 46 -1.60 4.58 2.14
C ILE A 46 -0.23 4.29 2.75
N PHE A 47 0.73 3.88 1.93
CA PHE A 47 2.12 3.74 2.35
C PHE A 47 2.89 5.01 2.03
N CYS A 48 3.89 5.34 2.84
CA CYS A 48 4.77 6.47 2.60
C CYS A 48 6.16 6.16 3.13
N HIS A 49 7.19 6.53 2.38
CA HIS A 49 8.55 6.52 2.91
C HIS A 49 9.49 7.49 2.26
N ASN A 50 10.60 7.73 2.96
CA ASN A 50 11.62 8.66 2.53
C ASN A 50 12.76 7.90 1.85
N HIS A 51 13.25 8.41 0.73
CA HIS A 51 14.53 8.01 0.16
C HIS A 51 15.63 8.91 0.74
N PRO A 52 16.56 8.37 1.55
CA PRO A 52 17.66 9.17 2.12
C PRO A 52 18.59 9.80 1.07
N SER A 53 18.54 9.29 -0.17
CA SER A 53 19.23 9.88 -1.32
C SER A 53 18.66 11.22 -1.76
N GLY A 54 17.47 11.60 -1.29
CA GLY A 54 16.73 12.78 -1.76
C GLY A 54 16.00 12.57 -3.10
N ILE A 55 16.17 11.42 -3.75
CA ILE A 55 15.56 11.12 -5.05
C ILE A 55 14.25 10.37 -4.85
N ALA A 56 13.12 10.99 -5.21
CA ALA A 56 11.78 10.41 -5.05
C ALA A 56 11.41 9.35 -6.12
N GLU A 57 12.33 8.97 -7.00
CA GLU A 57 12.09 7.99 -8.04
C GLU A 57 11.92 6.59 -7.44
N PRO A 58 10.83 5.85 -7.73
CA PRO A 58 10.64 4.50 -7.24
C PRO A 58 11.73 3.54 -7.72
N SER A 59 12.22 2.72 -6.80
CA SER A 59 13.10 1.61 -7.11
C SER A 59 12.30 0.35 -7.43
N ALA A 60 12.94 -0.62 -8.08
CA ALA A 60 12.33 -1.94 -8.29
C ALA A 60 11.98 -2.64 -6.96
N ALA A 61 12.72 -2.36 -5.88
CA ALA A 61 12.40 -2.88 -4.55
C ALA A 61 11.10 -2.28 -4.01
N ASP A 62 10.83 -1.00 -4.29
CA ASP A 62 9.58 -0.33 -3.90
C ASP A 62 8.38 -0.95 -4.61
N GLU A 63 8.49 -1.21 -5.91
CA GLU A 63 7.43 -1.89 -6.66
C GLU A 63 7.17 -3.31 -6.13
N VAL A 64 8.23 -4.07 -5.85
CA VAL A 64 8.12 -5.43 -5.31
C VAL A 64 7.45 -5.44 -3.93
N ILE A 65 7.88 -4.60 -2.99
CA ILE A 65 7.26 -4.57 -1.66
C ILE A 65 5.81 -4.06 -1.75
N THR A 66 5.53 -3.07 -2.60
CA THR A 66 4.17 -2.57 -2.83
C THR A 66 3.25 -3.68 -3.30
N CYS A 67 3.70 -4.44 -4.31
CA CYS A 67 3.02 -5.62 -4.84
C CYS A 67 2.71 -6.65 -3.73
N GLN A 68 3.68 -6.99 -2.90
CA GLN A 68 3.50 -7.93 -1.78
C GLN A 68 2.49 -7.42 -0.75
N LEU A 69 2.53 -6.13 -0.44
CA LEU A 69 1.62 -5.50 0.52
C LEU A 69 0.18 -5.43 -0.03
N VAL A 70 0.01 -5.08 -1.31
CA VAL A 70 -1.28 -5.11 -2.00
C VAL A 70 -1.89 -6.51 -1.93
N GLN A 71 -1.12 -7.54 -2.29
CA GLN A 71 -1.58 -8.93 -2.24
C GLN A 71 -1.97 -9.35 -0.81
N ALA A 72 -1.13 -9.06 0.18
CA ALA A 72 -1.38 -9.44 1.57
C ALA A 72 -2.64 -8.77 2.14
N LEU A 73 -2.85 -7.48 1.87
CA LEU A 73 -4.01 -6.73 2.35
C LEU A 73 -5.29 -7.06 1.59
N ALA A 74 -5.20 -7.43 0.31
CA ALA A 74 -6.35 -7.89 -0.46
C ALA A 74 -7.00 -9.14 0.16
N LEU A 75 -6.22 -10.04 0.77
CA LEU A 75 -6.73 -11.24 1.46
C LEU A 75 -7.66 -10.91 2.63
N ILE A 76 -7.55 -9.73 3.22
CA ILE A 76 -8.39 -9.26 4.33
C ILE A 76 -9.30 -8.09 3.92
N SER A 77 -9.53 -7.90 2.62
CA SER A 77 -10.38 -6.84 2.06
C SER A 77 -9.96 -5.42 2.44
N VAL A 78 -8.66 -5.20 2.66
CA VAL A 78 -8.10 -3.87 2.90
C VAL A 78 -7.47 -3.34 1.62
N ARG A 79 -7.88 -2.15 1.18
CA ARG A 79 -7.37 -1.55 -0.05
C ARG A 79 -6.07 -0.80 0.19
N VAL A 80 -5.12 -0.89 -0.73
CA VAL A 80 -4.01 0.05 -0.81
C VAL A 80 -4.41 1.16 -1.76
N LEU A 81 -4.46 2.40 -1.29
CA LEU A 81 -4.85 3.55 -2.10
C LEU A 81 -3.65 4.16 -2.82
N ASP A 82 -2.48 4.12 -2.19
CA ASP A 82 -1.25 4.65 -2.76
C ASP A 82 0.00 4.15 -2.02
N HIS A 83 1.16 4.34 -2.66
CA HIS A 83 2.47 4.31 -2.03
C HIS A 83 3.24 5.56 -2.45
N LEU A 84 3.53 6.40 -1.47
CA LEU A 84 4.24 7.67 -1.64
C LEU A 84 5.73 7.49 -1.36
N ILE A 85 6.56 7.99 -2.27
CA ILE A 85 8.02 8.05 -2.11
C ILE A 85 8.41 9.51 -1.99
N VAL A 86 9.07 9.84 -0.89
CA VAL A 86 9.41 11.21 -0.51
C VAL A 86 10.93 11.39 -0.63
N GLY A 87 11.34 12.28 -1.52
CA GLY A 87 12.70 12.78 -1.65
C GLY A 87 12.83 14.19 -1.09
N ASP A 88 13.84 14.93 -1.54
CA ASP A 88 14.10 16.30 -1.11
C ASP A 88 13.10 17.28 -1.74
N GLY A 89 12.05 17.61 -0.97
CA GLY A 89 11.01 18.55 -1.40
C GLY A 89 10.07 18.02 -2.49
N ILE A 90 10.24 16.75 -2.88
CA ILE A 90 9.45 16.08 -3.92
C ILE A 90 8.81 14.83 -3.33
N CYS A 91 7.54 14.61 -3.65
CA CYS A 91 6.81 13.39 -3.35
C CYS A 91 6.30 12.79 -4.65
N VAL A 92 6.45 11.47 -4.81
CA VAL A 92 5.98 10.71 -5.96
C VAL A 92 4.94 9.71 -5.49
N SER A 93 3.77 9.72 -6.14
CA SER A 93 2.72 8.73 -5.97
C SER A 93 2.90 7.58 -6.98
N LEU A 94 2.95 6.34 -6.50
CA LEU A 94 2.91 5.17 -7.38
C LEU A 94 1.55 5.06 -8.08
N ALA A 95 0.44 5.44 -7.43
CA ALA A 95 -0.88 5.42 -8.03
C ALA A 95 -0.99 6.40 -9.22
N GLU A 96 -0.55 7.65 -9.03
CA GLU A 96 -0.57 8.67 -10.10
C GLU A 96 0.34 8.30 -11.27
N ARG A 97 1.44 7.59 -11.01
CA ARG A 97 2.35 7.08 -12.03
C ARG A 97 1.88 5.78 -12.70
N GLY A 98 0.76 5.19 -12.27
CA GLY A 98 0.28 3.90 -12.79
C GLY A 98 1.14 2.70 -12.40
N LEU A 99 1.97 2.85 -11.37
CA LEU A 99 2.85 1.80 -10.83
C LEU A 99 2.21 1.04 -9.66
N LEU A 100 1.08 1.51 -9.12
CA LEU A 100 0.35 0.78 -8.09
C LEU A 100 -0.41 -0.41 -8.72
N PRO A 101 -0.07 -1.66 -8.38
CA PRO A 101 -0.74 -2.82 -8.98
C PRO A 101 -2.14 -3.01 -8.37
N ALA A 102 -3.14 -3.29 -9.22
CA ALA A 102 -4.47 -3.70 -8.74
C ALA A 102 -4.46 -5.14 -8.19
N VAL A 103 -3.68 -6.01 -8.86
CA VAL A 103 -3.33 -7.37 -8.47
C VAL A 103 -1.93 -7.59 -8.99
N CYS A 104 -1.04 -8.15 -8.19
CA CYS A 104 0.28 -8.49 -8.65
C CYS A 104 0.30 -9.96 -9.10
N PRO A 105 0.84 -10.29 -10.29
CA PRO A 105 0.90 -11.68 -10.76
C PRO A 105 1.79 -12.53 -9.85
N PRO A 106 1.57 -13.86 -9.77
CA PRO A 106 2.45 -14.74 -9.03
C PRO A 106 3.89 -14.63 -9.57
N ALA A 107 4.87 -14.67 -8.67
CA ALA A 107 6.28 -14.59 -9.04
C ALA A 107 6.63 -15.68 -10.07
N GLY A 108 6.88 -15.28 -11.33
CA GLY A 108 7.21 -16.18 -12.44
C GLY A 108 6.62 -15.80 -13.79
N GLU A 109 5.56 -15.00 -13.84
CA GLU A 109 4.97 -14.52 -15.10
C GLU A 109 5.50 -13.13 -15.46
N THR A 110 6.69 -13.11 -16.09
CA THR A 110 7.08 -11.93 -16.87
C THR A 110 6.27 -11.95 -18.16
N HIS A 111 5.38 -10.98 -18.33
CA HIS A 111 4.70 -10.74 -19.60
C HIS A 111 5.77 -10.36 -20.63
N ARG A 112 6.19 -11.33 -21.46
CA ARG A 112 6.79 -11.04 -22.77
C ARG A 112 5.66 -10.51 -23.64
N GLY A 113 5.73 -9.23 -23.99
CA GLY A 113 4.89 -8.56 -24.96
C GLY A 113 5.62 -7.34 -25.47
#